data_AF-A0A6J2RAW5-F1
#
_entry.id   AF-A0A6J2RAW5-F1
#
_cell.length_a   1.000
_cell.length_b   1.000
_cell.length_c   1.000
_cell.angle_alpha   90.00
_cell.angle_beta   90.00
_cell.angle_gamma   90.00
#
_symmetry.space_group_name_H-M   'P 1'
#
loop_
_entity.id
_entity.type
_entity.pdbx_description
1 polymer ?
#
loop_
_entity_poly.entity_id
_entity_poly.type
_entity_poly.pdbx_seq_one_letter_code
_entity_poly.pdbx_strand_id
1 'polypeptide(L)'
;MTASVHLDLGLLLLLACWQTPGMVGATVPAAPVNVSVTQLRAHSAMVTWNVPQGDTVIGYSISQQRQDGLMQRSIREVNTSSRWCVLWDLDEDTHYSVQVQSVGPDADSQPSRAVHFRTLERSDHYPAGVLDQHEPAMEGLGMTPHLQTGELLIITTVLLLWAAVIALFCRQYDIIKDNDSSCSKDKAKRPLVRAPPPYYNTSAGSSPIYHNGAVRSSRLHRASSSISIIRV
;
A
#
# COMPACT_ATOMS: atom_id res chain seq x y z
N MET A 1 78.32 0.26 -21.77
CA MET A 1 77.34 -0.84 -21.95
C MET A 1 76.07 -0.47 -21.21
N THR A 2 75.13 0.05 -21.99
CA THR A 2 73.67 0.14 -21.80
C THR A 2 73.08 -0.20 -20.43
N ALA A 3 72.72 0.84 -19.67
CA ALA A 3 71.71 0.77 -18.63
C ALA A 3 70.32 0.79 -19.29
N SER A 4 69.73 -0.39 -19.52
CA SER A 4 68.32 -0.49 -19.91
C SER A 4 67.47 -0.41 -18.65
N VAL A 5 67.01 0.80 -18.36
CA VAL A 5 65.88 1.05 -17.46
C VAL A 5 64.62 0.51 -18.14
N HIS A 6 64.30 -0.75 -17.84
CA HIS A 6 62.97 -1.30 -18.05
C HIS A 6 62.05 -0.75 -16.95
N LEU A 7 61.81 0.57 -16.97
CA LEU A 7 60.79 1.19 -16.15
C LEU A 7 59.44 0.89 -16.78
N ASP A 8 58.81 -0.09 -16.13
CA ASP A 8 57.48 -0.63 -16.27
C ASP A 8 56.43 0.32 -16.89
N LEU A 9 55.97 -0.03 -18.09
CA LEU A 9 54.82 0.60 -18.76
C LEU A 9 53.56 0.56 -17.87
N GLY A 10 53.49 -0.37 -16.91
CA GLY A 10 52.43 -0.46 -15.91
C GLY A 10 52.44 0.67 -14.88
N LEU A 11 53.62 1.20 -14.51
CA LEU A 11 53.72 2.34 -13.59
C LEU A 11 53.27 3.65 -14.27
N LEU A 12 53.50 3.77 -15.59
CA LEU A 12 53.03 4.86 -16.42
C LEU A 12 51.50 4.84 -16.60
N LEU A 13 50.87 3.66 -16.67
CA LEU A 13 49.41 3.54 -16.69
C LEU A 13 48.77 3.91 -15.34
N LEU A 14 49.40 3.53 -14.23
CA LEU A 14 48.92 3.88 -12.89
C LEU A 14 49.01 5.39 -12.58
N LEU A 15 50.03 6.07 -13.14
CA LEU A 15 50.15 7.53 -13.03
C LEU A 15 49.27 8.30 -14.03
N ALA A 16 48.86 7.69 -15.14
CA ALA A 16 47.94 8.29 -16.12
C ALA A 16 46.48 8.33 -15.63
N CYS A 17 46.11 7.52 -14.64
CA CYS A 17 44.77 7.55 -14.04
C CYS A 17 44.51 8.73 -13.10
N TRP A 18 45.53 9.53 -12.75
CA TRP A 18 45.37 10.71 -11.89
C TRP A 18 44.81 11.92 -12.65
N GLN A 19 44.98 12.00 -13.97
CA GLN A 19 44.83 13.27 -14.69
C GLN A 19 43.65 13.25 -15.66
N THR A 20 42.42 13.28 -15.13
CA THR A 20 41.24 13.72 -15.88
C THR A 20 40.78 15.08 -15.37
N PRO A 21 41.17 16.19 -16.01
CA PRO A 21 40.57 17.50 -15.75
C PRO A 21 39.26 17.58 -16.54
N GLY A 22 38.13 17.48 -15.83
CA GLY A 22 36.81 17.72 -16.43
C GLY A 22 35.69 16.83 -15.92
N MET A 23 35.54 16.67 -14.61
CA MET A 23 34.29 16.18 -14.03
C MET A 23 33.75 17.30 -13.15
N VAL A 24 32.68 17.94 -13.57
CA VAL A 24 31.79 18.64 -12.62
C VAL A 24 31.40 17.56 -11.63
N GLY A 25 31.98 17.60 -10.44
CA GLY A 25 31.83 16.53 -9.46
C GLY A 25 30.35 16.38 -9.15
N ALA A 26 29.76 15.25 -9.53
CA ALA A 26 28.46 14.84 -9.03
C ALA A 26 28.54 14.89 -7.50
N THR A 27 27.82 15.82 -6.88
CA THR A 27 27.82 15.96 -5.43
C THR A 27 26.93 14.86 -4.87
N VAL A 28 27.54 13.75 -4.47
CA VAL A 28 26.85 12.66 -3.77
C VAL A 28 26.43 13.17 -2.39
N PRO A 29 25.14 13.13 -2.02
CA PRO A 29 24.70 13.59 -0.71
C PRO A 29 25.22 12.67 0.40
N ALA A 30 25.31 13.20 1.62
CA ALA A 30 25.66 12.39 2.79
C ALA A 30 24.51 11.44 3.18
N ALA A 31 24.89 10.34 3.84
CA ALA A 31 23.95 9.38 4.38
C ALA A 31 23.07 10.03 5.48
N PRO A 32 21.77 9.71 5.53
CA PRO A 32 20.90 10.14 6.62
C PRO A 32 21.42 9.71 7.99
N VAL A 33 21.27 10.59 8.98
CA VAL A 33 21.70 10.39 10.36
C VAL A 33 20.50 10.38 11.31
N ASN A 34 20.70 9.90 12.54
CA ASN A 34 19.63 9.79 13.55
C ASN A 34 18.38 9.05 13.02
N VAL A 35 18.60 7.97 12.28
CA VAL A 35 17.50 7.08 11.87
C VAL A 35 16.90 6.45 13.12
N SER A 36 15.59 6.59 13.28
CA SER A 36 14.85 6.03 14.40
C SER A 36 13.51 5.47 13.96
N VAL A 37 13.02 4.48 14.69
CA VAL A 37 11.70 3.89 14.50
C VAL A 37 10.81 4.27 15.66
N THR A 38 9.64 4.81 15.36
CA THR A 38 8.63 5.29 16.31
C THR A 38 7.25 4.82 15.87
N GLN A 39 6.21 5.08 16.67
CA GLN A 39 4.82 4.68 16.36
C GLN A 39 4.69 3.20 15.95
N LEU A 40 5.40 2.34 16.68
CA LEU A 40 5.44 0.91 16.42
C LEU A 40 4.07 0.27 16.69
N ARG A 41 3.56 -0.48 15.72
CA ARG A 41 2.29 -1.23 15.77
C ARG A 41 2.51 -2.68 15.35
N ALA A 42 1.44 -3.47 15.34
CA ALA A 42 1.49 -4.86 14.85
C ALA A 42 1.80 -4.92 13.34
N HIS A 43 1.26 -4.00 12.54
CA HIS A 43 1.38 -4.03 11.08
C HIS A 43 2.01 -2.76 10.46
N SER A 44 2.52 -1.84 11.28
CA SER A 44 3.14 -0.62 10.79
C SER A 44 4.15 -0.03 11.77
N ALA A 45 5.03 0.81 11.25
CA ALA A 45 5.99 1.57 12.03
C ALA A 45 6.35 2.87 11.30
N MET A 46 6.69 3.93 12.02
CA MET A 46 7.16 5.19 11.42
C MET A 46 8.67 5.30 11.54
N VAL A 47 9.35 5.48 10.42
CA VAL A 47 10.79 5.68 10.34
C VAL A 47 11.04 7.17 10.16
N THR A 48 11.96 7.75 10.93
CA THR A 48 12.34 9.16 10.87
C THR A 48 13.84 9.30 10.80
N TRP A 49 14.34 10.38 10.19
CA TRP A 49 15.78 10.64 10.05
C TRP A 49 16.10 12.14 9.97
N ASN A 50 17.39 12.47 10.01
CA ASN A 50 17.92 13.81 9.78
C ASN A 50 18.91 13.79 8.60
N VAL A 51 19.08 14.95 7.95
CA VAL A 51 20.04 15.13 6.86
C VAL A 51 21.12 16.11 7.32
N PRO A 52 22.41 15.80 7.11
CA PRO A 52 23.51 16.76 7.30
C PRO A 52 23.28 18.05 6.50
N GLN A 53 23.73 19.21 7.02
CA GLN A 53 23.55 20.49 6.32
C GLN A 53 24.48 20.57 5.11
N GLY A 54 23.99 21.18 4.02
CA GLY A 54 24.81 21.50 2.83
C GLY A 54 24.59 20.60 1.62
N ASP A 55 23.80 19.53 1.74
CA ASP A 55 23.56 18.59 0.64
C ASP A 55 22.26 18.87 -0.13
N THR A 56 22.33 18.75 -1.46
CA THR A 56 21.15 18.79 -2.33
C THR A 56 20.51 17.40 -2.37
N VAL A 57 19.42 17.23 -1.62
CA VAL A 57 18.64 15.99 -1.55
C VAL A 57 17.30 16.19 -2.24
N ILE A 58 16.97 15.33 -3.19
CA ILE A 58 15.70 15.35 -3.94
C ILE A 58 14.70 14.30 -3.45
N GLY A 59 15.10 13.45 -2.49
CA GLY A 59 14.25 12.40 -1.95
C GLY A 59 15.01 11.42 -1.07
N TYR A 60 14.38 10.29 -0.76
CA TYR A 60 14.95 9.25 0.09
C TYR A 60 14.59 7.85 -0.40
N SER A 61 15.49 6.90 -0.19
CA SER A 61 15.23 5.48 -0.39
C SER A 61 15.32 4.74 0.95
N ILE A 62 14.22 4.13 1.36
CA ILE A 62 14.08 3.36 2.59
C ILE A 62 14.11 1.89 2.22
N SER A 63 15.12 1.15 2.69
CA SER A 63 15.21 -0.30 2.54
C SER A 63 14.83 -0.97 3.85
N GLN A 64 13.84 -1.85 3.77
CA GLN A 64 13.35 -2.72 4.83
C GLN A 64 13.74 -4.16 4.52
N GLN A 65 14.20 -4.89 5.51
CA GLN A 65 14.49 -6.31 5.39
C GLN A 65 14.00 -7.06 6.63
N ARG A 66 13.25 -8.14 6.43
CA ARG A 66 12.87 -9.07 7.50
C ARG A 66 14.08 -9.90 7.91
N GLN A 67 14.22 -10.17 9.20
CA GLN A 67 15.41 -10.85 9.75
C GLN A 67 15.62 -12.27 9.20
N ASP A 68 14.54 -12.96 8.83
CA ASP A 68 14.61 -14.28 8.20
C ASP A 68 15.15 -14.26 6.75
N GLY A 69 15.37 -13.06 6.20
CA GLY A 69 15.84 -12.86 4.84
C GLY A 69 14.82 -13.21 3.76
N LEU A 70 13.58 -13.52 4.12
CA LEU A 70 12.54 -13.97 3.20
C LEU A 70 11.78 -12.80 2.54
N MET A 71 11.93 -11.60 3.10
CA MET A 71 11.24 -10.41 2.62
C MET A 71 12.17 -9.20 2.67
N GLN A 72 12.30 -8.55 1.52
CA GLN A 72 12.96 -7.26 1.37
C GLN A 72 12.03 -6.29 0.64
N ARG A 73 11.97 -5.05 1.11
CA ARG A 73 11.18 -3.98 0.50
C ARG A 73 12.01 -2.72 0.38
N SER A 74 12.01 -2.07 -0.78
CA SER A 74 12.53 -0.72 -0.94
C SER A 74 11.40 0.25 -1.29
N ILE A 75 11.41 1.40 -0.65
CA ILE A 75 10.49 2.51 -0.90
C ILE A 75 11.36 3.70 -1.29
N ARG A 76 11.19 4.21 -2.51
CA ARG A 76 11.92 5.37 -3.02
C ARG A 76 10.94 6.52 -3.18
N GLU A 77 11.06 7.55 -2.35
CA GLU A 77 10.22 8.74 -2.39
C GLU A 77 11.06 9.88 -2.98
N VAL A 78 10.70 10.36 -4.17
CA VAL A 78 11.35 11.49 -4.85
C VAL A 78 10.48 12.73 -4.77
N ASN A 79 11.05 13.90 -5.05
CA ASN A 79 10.39 15.21 -4.95
C ASN A 79 9.82 15.53 -3.56
N THR A 80 10.41 14.94 -2.52
CA THR A 80 9.97 15.12 -1.14
C THR A 80 11.10 15.64 -0.26
N SER A 81 10.75 16.52 0.67
CA SER A 81 11.63 16.94 1.76
C SER A 81 11.25 16.27 3.09
N SER A 82 10.19 15.45 3.11
CA SER A 82 9.74 14.73 4.29
C SER A 82 10.83 13.80 4.79
N ARG A 83 11.16 13.94 6.08
CA ARG A 83 12.22 13.16 6.73
C ARG A 83 11.65 12.01 7.55
N TRP A 84 10.55 11.45 7.05
CA TRP A 84 9.82 10.36 7.65
C TRP A 84 9.13 9.53 6.58
N CYS A 85 8.95 8.24 6.86
CA CYS A 85 8.18 7.32 6.03
C CYS A 85 7.50 6.30 6.94
N VAL A 86 6.24 6.01 6.67
CA VAL A 86 5.52 4.92 7.37
C VAL A 86 5.80 3.63 6.64
N LEU A 87 6.18 2.58 7.35
CA LEU A 87 6.21 1.21 6.84
C LEU A 87 4.85 0.56 7.14
N TRP A 88 4.26 -0.14 6.17
CA TRP A 88 2.95 -0.79 6.28
C TRP A 88 3.03 -2.25 5.81
N ASP A 89 1.98 -3.02 6.04
CA ASP A 89 1.90 -4.47 5.77
C ASP A 89 3.05 -5.25 6.41
N LEU A 90 3.32 -4.96 7.68
CA LEU A 90 4.31 -5.70 8.46
C LEU A 90 3.65 -6.93 9.09
N ASP A 91 4.43 -8.00 9.21
CA ASP A 91 4.02 -9.17 10.00
C ASP A 91 4.09 -8.79 11.49
N GLU A 92 3.13 -9.25 12.28
CA GLU A 92 3.12 -9.07 13.73
C GLU A 92 4.27 -9.82 14.38
N ASP A 93 4.69 -9.34 15.56
CA ASP A 93 5.73 -9.95 16.39
C ASP A 93 7.04 -10.32 15.63
N THR A 94 7.37 -9.57 14.59
CA THR A 94 8.41 -9.91 13.61
C THR A 94 9.54 -8.90 13.64
N HIS A 95 10.78 -9.41 13.57
CA HIS A 95 11.99 -8.60 13.55
C HIS A 95 12.33 -8.11 12.15
N TYR A 96 12.59 -6.81 12.05
CA TYR A 96 12.99 -6.12 10.83
C TYR A 96 14.26 -5.30 11.06
N SER A 97 14.93 -5.00 9.95
CA SER A 97 15.97 -3.98 9.86
C SER A 97 15.57 -2.94 8.82
N VAL A 98 15.92 -1.68 9.07
CA VAL A 98 15.69 -0.58 8.14
C VAL A 98 16.95 0.26 7.95
N GLN A 99 17.18 0.68 6.71
CA GLN A 99 18.21 1.64 6.33
C GLN A 99 17.60 2.72 5.44
N VAL A 100 18.19 3.91 5.46
CA VAL A 100 17.74 5.05 4.64
C VAL A 100 18.94 5.59 3.85
N GLN A 101 18.71 5.93 2.59
CA GLN A 101 19.64 6.61 1.69
C GLN A 101 19.04 7.96 1.28
N SER A 102 19.87 8.99 1.21
CA SER A 102 19.51 10.26 0.56
C SER A 102 19.58 10.06 -0.96
N VAL A 103 18.55 10.50 -1.67
CA VAL A 103 18.55 10.50 -3.13
C VAL A 103 19.02 11.87 -3.59
N GLY A 104 20.17 11.91 -4.27
CA GLY A 104 20.69 13.11 -4.89
C GLY A 104 20.24 13.26 -6.35
N PRO A 105 20.50 14.41 -6.98
CA PRO A 105 20.19 14.63 -8.40
C PRO A 105 20.99 13.71 -9.32
N ASP A 106 22.25 13.44 -8.99
CA ASP A 106 23.16 12.64 -9.83
C ASP A 106 23.38 11.22 -9.27
N ALA A 107 23.36 11.08 -7.94
CA ALA A 107 23.67 9.82 -7.26
C ALA A 107 23.02 9.74 -5.88
N ASP A 108 22.76 8.52 -5.41
CA ASP A 108 22.26 8.23 -4.07
C ASP A 108 23.44 8.16 -3.07
N SER A 109 23.18 8.51 -1.81
CA SER A 109 24.16 8.39 -0.73
C SER A 109 24.45 6.94 -0.38
N GLN A 110 25.49 6.72 0.44
CA GLN A 110 25.61 5.45 1.18
C GLN A 110 24.39 5.23 2.10
N PRO A 111 24.02 3.96 2.40
CA PRO A 111 23.00 3.66 3.39
C PRO A 111 23.38 4.15 4.79
N SER A 112 22.36 4.56 5.54
CA SER A 112 22.49 4.77 6.98
C SER A 112 22.93 3.49 7.70
N ARG A 113 23.31 3.65 8.98
CA ARG A 113 23.36 2.51 9.89
C ARG A 113 22.00 1.81 9.91
N ALA A 114 22.03 0.48 9.98
CA ALA A 114 20.82 -0.32 10.10
C ALA A 114 20.20 -0.15 11.48
N VAL A 115 18.90 0.11 11.51
CA VAL A 115 18.11 0.16 12.74
C VAL A 115 17.23 -1.07 12.81
N HIS A 116 17.32 -1.80 13.91
CA HIS A 116 16.54 -3.00 14.14
C HIS A 116 15.33 -2.69 15.01
N PHE A 117 14.19 -3.29 14.70
CA PHE A 117 12.99 -3.19 15.49
C PHE A 117 12.17 -4.47 15.36
N ARG A 118 11.26 -4.69 16.31
CA ARG A 118 10.29 -5.80 16.28
C ARG A 118 8.90 -5.19 16.29
N THR A 119 8.01 -5.62 15.41
CA THR A 119 6.60 -5.20 15.46
C THR A 119 5.92 -5.71 16.72
N LEU A 120 4.82 -5.07 17.11
CA LEU A 120 4.05 -5.52 18.26
C LEU A 120 3.26 -6.80 17.93
N GLU A 121 2.85 -7.53 18.95
CA GLU A 121 1.80 -8.53 18.81
C GLU A 121 0.44 -7.82 18.66
N ARG A 122 -0.47 -8.46 17.94
CA ARG A 122 -1.84 -7.97 17.80
C ARG A 122 -2.60 -8.20 19.10
N SER A 123 -3.09 -7.12 19.69
CA SER A 123 -3.85 -7.17 20.94
C SER A 123 -5.33 -7.48 20.69
N ASP A 124 -5.64 -8.61 20.06
CA ASP A 124 -7.01 -9.07 19.79
C ASP A 124 -7.47 -10.12 20.83
N HIS A 125 -7.18 -9.88 22.11
CA HIS A 125 -7.77 -10.66 23.20
C HIS A 125 -9.22 -10.21 23.44
N TYR A 126 -10.11 -10.60 22.53
CA TYR A 126 -11.51 -10.79 22.88
C TYR A 126 -11.60 -12.16 23.55
N PRO A 127 -12.02 -12.30 24.82
CA PRO A 127 -12.19 -13.60 25.44
C PRO A 127 -13.36 -14.32 24.75
N ALA A 128 -13.04 -15.12 23.74
CA ALA A 128 -13.97 -16.00 23.08
C ALA A 128 -14.18 -17.25 23.94
N GLY A 129 -15.21 -17.19 24.79
CA GLY A 129 -15.96 -18.33 25.31
C GLY A 129 -15.37 -19.04 26.53
N VAL A 130 -16.07 -18.97 27.67
CA VAL A 130 -16.73 -20.09 28.37
C VAL A 130 -17.61 -19.49 29.49
N LEU A 131 -18.93 -19.45 29.32
CA LEU A 131 -19.88 -20.30 30.06
C LEU A 131 -21.31 -20.07 29.55
N ASP A 132 -21.97 -21.18 29.26
CA ASP A 132 -23.37 -21.38 28.95
C ASP A 132 -24.38 -20.61 29.82
N GLN A 133 -25.55 -20.35 29.20
CA GLN A 133 -26.88 -20.15 29.82
C GLN A 133 -27.11 -18.90 30.69
N HIS A 134 -27.58 -17.81 30.08
CA HIS A 134 -28.96 -17.28 30.23
C HIS A 134 -29.12 -16.02 29.36
N GLU A 135 -29.84 -16.12 28.24
CA GLU A 135 -30.57 -14.97 27.70
C GLU A 135 -31.70 -14.67 28.69
N PRO A 136 -31.77 -13.45 29.24
CA PRO A 136 -32.82 -12.58 28.72
C PRO A 136 -32.44 -11.08 28.69
N ALA A 137 -33.06 -10.40 27.74
CA ALA A 137 -33.28 -8.94 27.67
C ALA A 137 -32.11 -8.09 27.14
N MET A 138 -32.21 -7.81 25.84
CA MET A 138 -32.24 -6.48 25.23
C MET A 138 -31.97 -5.28 26.15
N GLU A 139 -31.23 -4.32 25.60
CA GLU A 139 -30.99 -2.93 26.06
C GLU A 139 -29.64 -2.67 26.74
N GLY A 140 -28.69 -2.22 25.91
CA GLY A 140 -27.40 -1.72 26.37
C GLY A 140 -26.49 -1.32 25.22
N LEU A 141 -26.96 -0.47 24.31
CA LEU A 141 -26.11 0.23 23.32
C LEU A 141 -25.15 1.17 24.07
N GLY A 142 -24.12 0.60 24.69
CA GLY A 142 -22.98 1.30 25.24
C GLY A 142 -21.79 1.21 24.30
N MET A 143 -21.99 1.57 23.02
CA MET A 143 -20.85 1.85 22.16
C MET A 143 -20.20 3.11 22.71
N THR A 144 -19.16 2.99 23.52
CA THR A 144 -18.31 4.14 23.87
C THR A 144 -17.55 4.54 22.61
N PRO A 145 -17.89 5.65 21.92
CA PRO A 145 -17.04 6.16 20.88
C PRO A 145 -15.95 6.93 21.61
N HIS A 146 -14.84 6.29 21.92
CA HIS A 146 -13.63 6.95 22.44
C HIS A 146 -12.91 7.68 21.28
N LEU A 147 -13.66 8.49 20.55
CA LEU A 147 -13.14 9.54 19.70
C LEU A 147 -13.78 10.82 20.22
N GLN A 148 -12.97 11.58 20.94
CA GLN A 148 -13.15 12.96 21.39
C GLN A 148 -14.42 13.60 20.80
N THR A 149 -15.42 13.89 21.63
CA THR A 149 -16.79 14.33 21.27
C THR A 149 -16.86 15.37 20.14
N GLY A 150 -15.81 16.15 19.86
CA GLY A 150 -15.73 17.04 18.70
C GLY A 150 -15.56 16.33 17.35
N GLU A 151 -14.76 15.26 17.25
CA GLU A 151 -14.46 14.58 15.98
C GLU A 151 -15.66 13.80 15.44
N LEU A 152 -16.42 13.15 16.33
CA LEU A 152 -17.65 12.45 15.93
C LEU A 152 -18.74 13.44 15.48
N LEU A 153 -18.84 14.62 16.10
CA LEU A 153 -19.75 15.68 15.66
C LEU A 153 -19.36 16.20 14.28
N ILE A 154 -18.07 16.33 13.99
CA ILE A 154 -17.59 16.73 12.65
C ILE A 154 -17.96 15.66 11.62
N ILE A 155 -17.68 14.38 11.88
CA ILE A 155 -17.97 13.29 10.92
C ILE A 155 -19.47 13.18 10.68
N THR A 156 -20.28 13.20 11.73
CA THR A 156 -21.75 13.08 11.62
C THR A 156 -22.37 14.28 10.89
N THR A 157 -21.92 15.50 11.16
CA THR A 157 -22.44 16.70 10.47
C THR A 157 -22.07 16.71 8.98
N VAL A 158 -20.82 16.36 8.63
CA VAL A 158 -20.39 16.25 7.22
C VAL A 158 -21.20 15.19 6.48
N LEU A 159 -21.43 14.04 7.11
CA LEU A 159 -22.21 12.95 6.52
C LEU A 159 -23.69 13.34 6.31
N LEU A 160 -24.30 14.04 7.28
CA LEU A 160 -25.66 14.56 7.15
C LEU A 160 -25.77 15.66 6.07
N LEU A 161 -24.80 16.55 5.98
CA LEU A 161 -24.76 17.60 4.94
C LEU A 161 -24.64 17.00 3.54
N TRP A 162 -23.76 16.02 3.36
CA TRP A 162 -23.63 15.30 2.08
C TRP A 162 -24.90 14.53 1.72
N ALA A 163 -25.53 13.85 2.69
CA ALA A 163 -26.80 13.16 2.47
C ALA A 163 -27.92 14.12 2.05
N ALA A 164 -28.03 15.29 2.68
CA ALA A 164 -29.01 16.31 2.33
C ALA A 164 -28.77 16.89 0.93
N VAL A 165 -27.51 17.16 0.57
CA VAL A 165 -27.14 17.62 -0.78
C VAL A 165 -27.49 16.57 -1.82
N ILE A 166 -27.12 15.30 -1.60
CA ILE A 166 -27.49 14.19 -2.50
C ILE A 166 -29.00 14.06 -2.61
N ALA A 167 -29.75 14.17 -1.50
CA ALA A 167 -31.21 14.10 -1.53
C ALA A 167 -31.85 15.27 -2.31
N LEU A 168 -31.30 16.48 -2.20
CA LEU A 168 -31.70 17.64 -3.00
C LEU A 168 -31.41 17.41 -4.48
N PHE A 169 -30.23 16.89 -4.82
CA PHE A 169 -29.89 16.53 -6.20
C PHE A 169 -30.78 15.41 -6.74
N CYS A 170 -31.10 14.39 -5.93
CA CYS A 170 -32.05 13.34 -6.32
C CYS A 170 -33.43 13.92 -6.59
N ARG A 171 -33.94 14.83 -5.76
CA ARG A 171 -35.24 15.50 -6.00
C ARG A 171 -35.20 16.44 -7.20
N GLN A 172 -34.11 17.17 -7.38
CA GLN A 172 -33.95 18.06 -8.53
C GLN A 172 -33.83 17.25 -9.83
N TYR A 173 -33.17 16.10 -9.80
CA TYR A 173 -33.08 15.16 -10.91
C TYR A 173 -34.40 14.44 -11.18
N ASP A 174 -35.17 14.09 -10.13
CA ASP A 174 -36.52 13.53 -10.24
C ASP A 174 -37.48 14.51 -10.94
N ILE A 175 -37.43 15.79 -10.54
CA ILE A 175 -38.23 16.86 -11.17
C ILE A 175 -37.86 17.05 -12.65
N ILE A 176 -36.56 16.95 -13.00
CA ILE A 176 -36.10 17.10 -14.39
C ILE A 176 -36.45 15.84 -15.21
N LYS A 177 -36.41 14.64 -14.60
CA LYS A 177 -36.66 13.37 -15.27
C LYS A 177 -38.15 13.07 -15.48
N ASP A 178 -39.01 13.45 -14.54
CA ASP A 178 -40.45 13.19 -14.64
C ASP A 178 -41.17 14.14 -15.62
N ASN A 179 -40.52 15.23 -16.03
CA ASN A 179 -41.05 16.17 -17.02
C ASN A 179 -41.11 15.60 -18.46
N ASP A 180 -40.45 14.47 -18.75
CA ASP A 180 -40.52 13.81 -20.07
C ASP A 180 -41.75 12.90 -20.23
N SER A 181 -42.56 12.71 -19.19
CA SER A 181 -43.69 11.77 -19.20
C SER A 181 -45.07 12.39 -19.52
N SER A 182 -45.17 13.72 -19.69
CA SER A 182 -46.45 14.40 -19.95
C SER A 182 -46.73 14.67 -21.44
N CYS A 183 -46.72 13.65 -22.30
CA CYS A 183 -47.40 13.73 -23.60
C CYS A 183 -47.74 12.36 -24.19
N SER A 184 -48.94 11.84 -23.87
CA SER A 184 -49.94 11.35 -24.85
C SER A 184 -50.87 10.28 -24.24
N LYS A 185 -52.00 10.76 -23.74
CA LYS A 185 -53.36 10.32 -24.08
C LYS A 185 -53.69 8.82 -23.99
N ASP A 186 -54.51 8.51 -22.99
CA ASP A 186 -55.70 7.66 -23.00
C ASP A 186 -55.86 6.67 -24.17
N LYS A 187 -56.02 5.37 -23.86
CA LYS A 187 -57.29 4.67 -24.10
C LYS A 187 -57.46 3.46 -23.19
N ALA A 188 -58.57 3.50 -22.46
CA ALA A 188 -59.17 2.42 -21.71
C ALA A 188 -59.50 1.18 -22.57
N LYS A 189 -59.40 -0.02 -21.98
CA LYS A 189 -60.55 -0.86 -21.53
C LYS A 189 -60.08 -2.28 -21.13
N ARG A 190 -60.54 -2.75 -19.96
CA ARG A 190 -60.53 -4.16 -19.46
C ARG A 190 -61.65 -4.99 -20.16
N PRO A 191 -61.95 -6.26 -19.81
CA PRO A 191 -61.14 -7.51 -19.63
C PRO A 191 -61.76 -8.75 -20.34
N LEU A 192 -61.15 -9.94 -20.14
CA LEU A 192 -61.72 -11.30 -20.16
C LEU A 192 -61.88 -12.03 -21.52
N VAL A 193 -61.35 -13.26 -21.61
CA VAL A 193 -62.04 -14.54 -21.94
C VAL A 193 -61.05 -15.63 -22.45
N ARG A 194 -60.89 -16.66 -21.61
CA ARG A 194 -60.99 -18.12 -21.85
C ARG A 194 -60.08 -18.84 -22.88
N ALA A 195 -59.45 -19.91 -22.37
CA ALA A 195 -58.55 -20.92 -22.99
C ALA A 195 -59.28 -21.97 -23.88
N PRO A 196 -58.72 -23.14 -24.32
CA PRO A 196 -57.34 -23.69 -24.37
C PRO A 196 -56.98 -24.35 -25.76
N PRO A 197 -56.14 -25.43 -25.90
CA PRO A 197 -54.92 -25.51 -26.73
C PRO A 197 -55.15 -26.39 -28.02
N PRO A 198 -54.18 -26.91 -28.84
CA PRO A 198 -53.12 -27.89 -28.43
C PRO A 198 -51.85 -28.06 -29.33
N TYR A 199 -50.93 -28.92 -28.83
CA TYR A 199 -50.04 -29.87 -29.53
C TYR A 199 -48.58 -29.55 -29.97
N TYR A 200 -47.76 -30.57 -29.65
CA TYR A 200 -46.45 -31.04 -30.14
C TYR A 200 -45.13 -30.39 -29.65
N ASN A 201 -44.67 -30.90 -28.49
CA ASN A 201 -43.47 -31.75 -28.29
C ASN A 201 -42.35 -31.72 -29.35
N THR A 202 -41.10 -31.42 -28.96
CA THR A 202 -39.92 -32.35 -28.97
C THR A 202 -38.59 -31.67 -28.63
N SER A 203 -38.00 -32.09 -27.50
CA SER A 203 -36.58 -32.44 -27.24
C SER A 203 -35.43 -31.84 -28.09
N ALA A 204 -34.39 -31.32 -27.43
CA ALA A 204 -33.12 -32.05 -27.14
C ALA A 204 -31.87 -31.15 -27.06
N GLY A 205 -31.06 -31.38 -26.01
CA GLY A 205 -29.59 -31.31 -26.02
C GLY A 205 -28.94 -29.97 -25.63
N SER A 206 -27.77 -29.89 -25.00
CA SER A 206 -26.85 -30.84 -24.35
C SER A 206 -25.82 -29.97 -23.60
N SER A 207 -25.41 -30.37 -22.39
CA SER A 207 -24.26 -29.80 -21.66
C SER A 207 -22.96 -30.57 -21.97
N PRO A 208 -21.78 -30.00 -21.65
CA PRO A 208 -20.69 -30.85 -21.17
C PRO A 208 -20.00 -30.33 -19.89
N ILE A 209 -19.68 -31.31 -19.04
CA ILE A 209 -18.88 -31.25 -17.81
C ILE A 209 -17.42 -31.56 -18.18
N TYR A 210 -16.43 -30.86 -17.60
CA TYR A 210 -15.01 -31.22 -17.68
C TYR A 210 -14.43 -31.52 -16.30
N HIS A 211 -13.52 -32.50 -16.28
CA HIS A 211 -12.99 -33.22 -15.13
C HIS A 211 -11.57 -32.77 -14.76
N ASN A 212 -11.21 -33.03 -13.50
CA ASN A 212 -9.94 -32.76 -12.80
C ASN A 212 -8.77 -33.68 -13.20
N GLY A 213 -7.54 -33.19 -12.99
CA GLY A 213 -6.44 -34.02 -12.46
C GLY A 213 -5.02 -33.66 -12.91
N ALA A 214 -4.20 -33.09 -12.00
CA ALA A 214 -2.76 -33.40 -11.84
C ALA A 214 -2.15 -32.54 -10.70
N VAL A 215 -1.86 -33.15 -9.54
CA VAL A 215 -1.06 -32.53 -8.47
C VAL A 215 0.38 -33.05 -8.58
N ARG A 216 1.30 -32.20 -9.07
CA ARG A 216 2.74 -32.42 -8.97
C ARG A 216 3.23 -31.83 -7.65
N SER A 217 3.71 -32.69 -6.76
CA SER A 217 4.38 -32.31 -5.51
C SER A 217 5.70 -31.59 -5.84
N SER A 218 5.75 -30.27 -5.60
CA SER A 218 6.94 -29.44 -5.74
C SER A 218 7.58 -29.22 -4.37
N ARG A 219 8.87 -29.59 -4.27
CA ARG A 219 9.74 -29.24 -3.14
C ARG A 219 9.81 -27.70 -3.09
N LEU A 220 9.07 -27.09 -2.16
CA LEU A 220 9.02 -25.64 -1.97
C LEU A 220 10.37 -25.15 -1.45
N HIS A 221 11.27 -24.77 -2.36
CA HIS A 221 12.24 -23.74 -2.05
C HIS A 221 11.42 -22.48 -1.73
N ARG A 222 11.37 -22.09 -0.45
CA ARG A 222 10.72 -20.85 -0.04
C ARG A 222 11.50 -19.70 -0.67
N ALA A 223 10.97 -19.15 -1.75
CA ALA A 223 11.58 -18.04 -2.48
C ALA A 223 11.54 -16.77 -1.61
N SER A 224 12.65 -16.05 -1.54
CA SER A 224 12.68 -14.71 -0.95
C SER A 224 11.91 -13.74 -1.84
N SER A 225 11.03 -12.93 -1.25
CA SER A 225 10.30 -11.88 -1.96
C SER A 225 11.04 -10.55 -1.86
N SER A 226 11.12 -9.83 -2.98
CA SER A 226 11.66 -8.47 -3.04
C SER A 226 10.64 -7.56 -3.72
N ILE A 227 10.36 -6.40 -3.13
CA ILE A 227 9.40 -5.42 -3.65
C ILE A 227 10.03 -4.02 -3.68
N SER A 228 9.89 -3.31 -4.79
CA SER A 228 10.39 -1.93 -4.96
C SER A 228 9.22 -1.01 -5.31
N ILE A 229 9.09 0.09 -4.58
CA ILE A 229 7.99 1.05 -4.70
C ILE A 229 8.58 2.44 -4.94
N ILE A 230 8.07 3.17 -5.93
CA ILE A 230 8.46 4.56 -6.20
C ILE A 230 7.27 5.48 -5.93
N ARG A 231 7.50 6.55 -5.17
CA ARG A 231 6.55 7.64 -4.93
C ARG A 231 7.15 8.96 -5.40
N VAL A 232 6.30 9.83 -5.92
CA VAL A 232 6.62 11.15 -6.47
C VAL A 232 5.77 12.19 -5.78
#